data_AF-A0A954HI75-F1
#
_entry.id   AF-A0A954HI75-F1
#
_cell.length_a   1.000
_cell.length_b   1.000
_cell.length_c   1.000
_cell.angle_alpha   90.00
_cell.angle_beta   90.00
_cell.angle_gamma   90.00
#
_symmetry.space_group_name_H-M   'P 1'
#
loop_
_entity.id
_entity.type
_entity.pdbx_description
1 polymer ?
#
loop_
_entity_poly.entity_id
_entity_poly.type
_entity_poly.pdbx_seq_one_letter_code
_entity_poly.pdbx_strand_id
1 'polypeptide(L)' 'DGNGRLARLFKEETPIPTVVEELYLAAFARFPSAEERQVGEDYLNSAEDKRKVAEDLLWTILNSREFVFNH' A
#
# COMPACT_ATOMS: atom_id res chain seq x y z
N ASP A 1 7.25 9.24 -13.43
CA ASP A 1 6.00 9.41 -14.18
C ASP A 1 4.88 9.61 -13.18
N GLY A 2 4.35 10.83 -13.08
CA GLY A 2 3.52 11.28 -11.95
C GLY A 2 2.05 10.86 -12.00
N ASN A 3 1.72 9.76 -12.68
CA ASN A 3 0.36 9.28 -12.88
C ASN A 3 0.13 7.91 -12.22
N GLY A 4 0.66 7.74 -11.01
CA GLY A 4 0.44 6.53 -10.21
C GLY A 4 -1.02 6.42 -9.80
N ARG A 5 -1.61 5.22 -9.91
CA ARG A 5 -2.98 4.90 -9.43
C ARG A 5 -3.26 5.46 -8.02
N LEU A 6 -2.23 5.48 -7.17
CA LEU A 6 -2.25 6.04 -5.82
C LEU A 6 -2.61 7.53 -5.80
N ALA A 7 -2.01 8.34 -6.68
CA ALA A 7 -2.32 9.77 -6.75
C ALA A 7 -3.81 10.01 -7.05
N ARG A 8 -4.42 9.12 -7.84
CA ARG A 8 -5.87 9.14 -8.15
C ARG A 8 -6.71 8.73 -6.94
N LEU A 9 -6.39 7.60 -6.30
CA LEU A 9 -7.09 7.09 -5.10
C LEU A 9 -7.05 8.10 -3.94
N PHE A 10 -5.90 8.74 -3.71
CA PHE A 10 -5.77 9.78 -2.68
C PHE A 10 -6.41 11.11 -3.08
N LYS A 11 -6.62 11.39 -4.37
CA LYS A 11 -7.36 12.56 -4.85
C LYS A 11 -8.88 12.36 -4.75
N GLU A 12 -9.34 11.12 -4.87
CA GLU A 12 -10.74 10.72 -4.77
C GLU A 12 -11.20 10.48 -3.31
N GLU A 13 -10.41 10.90 -2.30
CA GLU A 13 -10.69 10.65 -0.87
C GLU A 13 -11.10 9.19 -0.57
N THR A 14 -10.45 8.26 -1.27
CA THR A 14 -10.74 6.83 -1.12
C THR A 14 -10.35 6.40 0.31
N PRO A 15 -11.17 5.59 0.99
CA PRO A 15 -10.84 5.12 2.34
C PRO A 15 -9.53 4.33 2.33
N ILE A 16 -8.72 4.55 3.37
CA ILE A 16 -7.42 3.88 3.59
C ILE A 16 -7.46 2.36 3.34
N PRO A 17 -8.43 1.58 3.86
CA PRO A 17 -8.51 0.16 3.59
C PRO A 17 -8.54 -0.18 2.09
N THR A 18 -9.28 0.60 1.30
CA THR A 18 -9.38 0.40 -0.15
C THR A 18 -8.09 0.82 -0.86
N VAL A 19 -7.39 1.83 -0.35
CA VAL A 19 -6.06 2.20 -0.87
C VAL A 19 -5.05 1.05 -0.66
N VAL A 20 -5.08 0.41 0.51
CA VAL A 20 -4.23 -0.77 0.80
C VAL A 20 -4.60 -1.93 -0.13
N GLU A 21 -5.88 -2.22 -0.31
CA GLU A 21 -6.32 -3.28 -1.23
C GLU A 21 -5.84 -3.04 -2.66
N GLU A 22 -6.00 -1.82 -3.17
CA GLU A 22 -5.55 -1.45 -4.51
C GLU A 22 -4.02 -1.51 -4.66
N LEU A 23 -3.27 -1.15 -3.61
CA LEU A 23 -1.80 -1.30 -3.57
C LEU A 23 -1.39 -2.76 -3.74
N TYR A 24 -2.00 -3.65 -2.95
CA TYR A 24 -1.72 -5.07 -3.00
C TYR A 24 -2.15 -5.71 -4.33
N LEU A 25 -3.31 -5.31 -4.87
CA LEU A 25 -3.74 -5.72 -6.21
C LEU A 25 -2.79 -5.21 -7.30
N ALA A 26 -2.27 -3.99 -7.19
CA ALA A 26 -1.33 -3.45 -8.16
C ALA A 26 0.05 -4.14 -8.07
N ALA A 27 0.49 -4.52 -6.87
CA ALA A 27 1.82 -5.10 -6.64
C ALA A 27 1.87 -6.62 -6.87
N PHE A 28 0.85 -7.33 -6.38
CA PHE A 28 0.79 -8.80 -6.32
C PHE A 28 -0.36 -9.40 -7.13
N ALA A 29 -1.26 -8.58 -7.69
CA ALA A 29 -2.52 -9.06 -8.27
C ALA A 29 -3.35 -9.93 -7.31
N ARG A 30 -3.21 -9.69 -5.99
CA ARG A 30 -3.93 -10.41 -4.94
C ARG A 30 -4.46 -9.42 -3.89
N PHE A 31 -5.52 -9.81 -3.19
CA PHE A 31 -6.00 -9.06 -2.03
C PHE A 31 -5.05 -9.24 -0.84
N PRO A 32 -4.84 -8.21 -0.01
CA PRO A 32 -4.08 -8.34 1.22
C PRO A 32 -4.78 -9.30 2.19
N SER A 33 -4.00 -10.02 2.98
CA SER A 33 -4.52 -10.78 4.12
C SER A 33 -4.99 -9.84 5.22
N ALA A 34 -5.78 -10.31 6.20
CA ALA A 34 -6.27 -9.47 7.30
C ALA A 34 -5.14 -8.77 8.07
N GLU A 35 -4.04 -9.49 8.33
CA GLU A 35 -2.84 -8.96 8.99
C GLU A 35 -2.13 -7.90 8.12
N GLU A 36 -1.91 -8.19 6.84
CA GLU A 36 -1.31 -7.28 5.86
C GLU A 36 -2.12 -5.99 5.70
N ARG A 37 -3.45 -6.11 5.67
CA ARG A 37 -4.37 -4.98 5.59
C ARG A 37 -4.22 -4.10 6.82
N GLN A 38 -4.26 -4.70 8.00
CA GLN A 38 -4.18 -3.97 9.26
C GLN A 38 -2.84 -3.26 9.43
N VAL A 39 -1.74 -3.91 9.05
CA VAL A 39 -0.41 -3.28 9.02
C VAL A 39 -0.38 -2.12 8.03
N GLY A 40 -0.86 -2.32 6.80
CA GLY A 40 -0.90 -1.26 5.78
C GLY A 40 -1.79 -0.07 6.17
N GLU A 41 -2.92 -0.34 6.82
CA GLU A 41 -3.83 0.68 7.34
C GLU A 41 -3.20 1.48 8.48
N ASP A 42 -2.54 0.81 9.42
CA ASP A 42 -1.81 1.47 10.51
C ASP A 42 -0.65 2.32 9.99
N TYR A 43 0.10 1.79 9.02
CA TYR A 43 1.23 2.47 8.39
C TYR A 43 0.79 3.73 7.64
N LEU A 44 -0.35 3.66 6.92
CA LEU A 44 -0.93 4.81 6.24
C LEU A 44 -1.62 5.80 7.17
N ASN A 45 -2.14 5.37 8.31
CA ASN A 45 -2.72 6.26 9.32
C ASN A 45 -1.65 7.00 10.12
N SER A 46 -0.53 6.35 10.41
CA SER A 46 0.62 6.94 11.11
C SER A 46 1.44 7.90 10.24
N ALA A 47 1.21 7.91 8.92
CA ALA A 47 1.96 8.72 7.97
C ALA A 47 1.29 10.09 7.71
N GLU A 48 2.07 11.16 7.79
CA GLU A 48 1.67 12.49 7.30
C GLU A 48 1.48 12.48 5.77
N ASP A 49 2.42 11.85 5.05
CA ASP A 49 2.38 11.71 3.59
C ASP A 49 1.96 10.31 3.15
N LYS A 50 0.65 10.06 3.20
CA LYS A 50 0.05 8.77 2.83
C LYS A 50 0.42 8.29 1.42
N ARG A 51 0.58 9.22 0.46
CA ARG A 51 1.04 8.90 -0.90
C ARG A 51 2.45 8.33 -0.90
N LYS A 52 3.37 9.02 -0.22
CA LYS A 52 4.77 8.64 -0.19
C LYS A 52 4.96 7.29 0.48
N VAL A 53 4.22 7.06 1.58
CA VAL A 53 4.24 5.76 2.28
C VAL A 53 3.58 4.65 1.46
N ALA A 54 2.52 4.93 0.72
CA ALA A 54 1.95 3.96 -0.22
C ALA A 54 2.93 3.57 -1.34
N GLU A 55 3.67 4.52 -1.89
CA GLU A 55 4.72 4.27 -2.88
C GLU A 55 5.90 3.49 -2.28
N ASP A 56 6.30 3.83 -1.06
CA ASP A 56 7.36 3.14 -0.32
C ASP A 56 6.96 1.71 0.05
N LEU A 57 5.70 1.50 0.46
CA LEU A 57 5.10 0.18 0.69
C LEU A 57 5.11 -0.64 -0.59
N LEU A 58 4.72 -0.05 -1.73
CA LEU A 58 4.74 -0.72 -3.03
C LEU A 58 6.17 -1.12 -3.42
N TRP A 59 7.13 -0.21 -3.27
CA TRP A 59 8.54 -0.48 -3.55
C TRP A 59 9.10 -1.55 -2.61
N THR A 60 8.80 -1.48 -1.32
CA THR A 60 9.16 -2.48 -0.32
C THR A 60 8.53 -3.81 -0.66
N ILE A 61 7.24 -3.88 -1.00
CA ILE A 61 6.58 -5.12 -1.41
C ILE A 61 7.23 -5.75 -2.65
N LEU A 62 7.59 -4.94 -3.64
CA LEU A 62 8.25 -5.39 -4.86
C LEU A 62 9.67 -5.93 -4.58
N ASN A 63 10.39 -5.34 -3.62
CA ASN A 63 11.76 -5.74 -3.26
C ASN A 63 11.84 -6.79 -2.14
N SER A 64 10.88 -6.80 -1.22
CA SER A 64 10.90 -7.56 0.04
C SER A 64 10.10 -8.86 -0.03
N ARG A 65 9.69 -9.34 -1.21
CA ARG A 65 9.18 -10.71 -1.38
C ARG A 65 10.15 -11.80 -0.91
N GLU A 66 11.45 -11.50 -0.78
CA GLU A 66 12.44 -12.37 -0.13
C GLU A 66 12.62 -12.11 1.39
N PHE A 67 12.06 -11.03 1.94
CA PHE A 67 12.35 -10.59 3.32
C PHE A 67 11.13 -10.60 4.27
N VAL A 68 9.90 -10.43 3.76
CA VAL A 68 8.68 -10.35 4.61
C VAL A 68 8.31 -11.70 5.25
N PHE A 69 8.74 -12.84 4.70
CA PHE A 69 8.55 -14.15 5.31
C PHE A 69 9.67 -14.58 6.29
N ASN A 70 10.59 -13.68 6.63
CA ASN A 70 11.61 -13.95 7.65
C ASN A 70 11.36 -13.10 8.91
N HIS A 71 10.36 -13.50 9.69
CA HIS A 71 10.54 -13.54 11.14
C HIS A 71 9.77 -14.72 11.77
#